data_AF-A0A7S1JF61-F1
#
_entry.id   AF-A0A7S1JF61-F1
#
_cell.length_a   1.000
_cell.length_b   1.000
_cell.length_c   1.000
_cell.angle_alpha   90.00
_cell.angle_beta   90.00
_cell.angle_gamma   90.00
#
_symmetry.space_group_name_H-M   'P 1'
#
loop_
_entity.id
_entity.type
_entity.pdbx_description
1 polymer ?
#
loop_
_entity_poly.entity_id
_entity_poly.type
_entity_poly.pdbx_seq_one_letter_code
_entity_poly.pdbx_strand_id
1 'polypeptide(L)'
;FSHLLLLRFLRPDKLVLSLTDFVRQALGEDYVQPLLFDLGAIFEDCKEPWVPLVFILQAGANPVAEVAKFAAHVGMASKLRTLSLGQGQGPRAQQQIQDGKKQGFWVMLQNCHLYAEWMPSLQRVVEDYSREDARTRINQGFRLWLTCAPSDRFPAAILQNGVKMMVEPPQGLRASLLRSFTGDPLNDSAFYNSCPKPEAWHKLVFGLCFFHAVIQERRSFGALGWNVPYEFNQTDLIISMRQLHLLLAENPEVPYAALNYLVGHCNYGGRVTD
;
A
#
# COMPACT_ATOMS: atom_id res chain seq x y z
N PHE A 1 -23.80 -25.02 0.94
CA PHE A 1 -23.38 -25.16 -0.48
C PHE A 1 -24.55 -25.31 -1.45
N SER A 2 -25.43 -26.32 -1.32
CA SER A 2 -26.52 -26.54 -2.29
C SER A 2 -27.47 -25.35 -2.50
N HIS A 3 -27.77 -24.57 -1.45
CA HIS A 3 -28.53 -23.32 -1.58
C HIS A 3 -27.84 -22.26 -2.45
N LEU A 4 -26.50 -22.18 -2.44
CA LEU A 4 -25.74 -21.24 -3.27
C LEU A 4 -25.82 -21.60 -4.77
N LEU A 5 -25.89 -22.90 -5.08
CA LEU A 5 -26.09 -23.36 -6.46
C LEU A 5 -27.44 -22.90 -6.99
N LEU A 6 -28.52 -23.09 -6.22
CA LEU A 6 -29.84 -22.60 -6.58
C LEU A 6 -29.88 -21.08 -6.71
N LEU A 7 -29.24 -20.37 -5.78
CA LEU A 7 -29.17 -18.92 -5.77
C LEU A 7 -28.39 -18.36 -6.96
N ARG A 8 -27.33 -19.05 -7.42
CA ARG A 8 -26.62 -18.70 -8.65
C ARG A 8 -27.53 -18.73 -9.89
N PHE A 9 -28.46 -19.68 -9.96
CA PHE A 9 -29.42 -19.76 -11.07
C PHE A 9 -30.55 -18.73 -10.97
N LEU A 10 -31.10 -18.52 -9.76
CA LEU A 10 -32.30 -17.70 -9.57
C LEU A 10 -32.00 -16.21 -9.33
N ARG A 11 -30.91 -15.89 -8.61
CA ARG A 11 -30.53 -14.55 -8.14
C ARG A 11 -29.02 -14.38 -8.10
N PRO A 12 -28.35 -14.32 -9.28
CA PRO A 12 -26.90 -14.16 -9.36
C PRO A 12 -26.41 -12.86 -8.69
N ASP A 13 -27.25 -11.83 -8.61
CA ASP A 13 -26.98 -10.57 -7.91
C ASP A 13 -26.75 -10.74 -6.40
N LYS A 14 -27.34 -11.78 -5.79
CA LYS A 14 -27.19 -12.09 -4.36
C LYS A 14 -26.07 -13.09 -4.07
N LEU A 15 -25.41 -13.61 -5.11
CA LEU A 15 -24.46 -14.71 -4.97
C LEU A 15 -23.24 -14.30 -4.14
N VAL A 16 -22.66 -13.12 -4.39
CA VAL A 16 -21.48 -12.64 -3.65
C VAL A 16 -21.80 -12.49 -2.16
N LEU A 17 -22.91 -11.82 -1.82
CA LEU A 17 -23.34 -11.65 -0.43
C LEU A 17 -23.59 -13.00 0.26
N SER A 18 -24.29 -13.92 -0.43
CA SER A 18 -24.59 -15.24 0.13
C SER A 18 -23.34 -16.11 0.29
N LEU A 19 -22.34 -15.95 -0.60
CA LEU A 19 -21.04 -16.61 -0.49
C LEU A 19 -20.25 -16.05 0.70
N THR A 20 -20.24 -14.73 0.88
CA THR A 20 -19.63 -14.10 2.06
C THR A 20 -20.28 -14.62 3.34
N ASP A 21 -21.61 -14.68 3.41
CA ASP A 21 -22.32 -15.22 4.58
C ASP A 21 -21.99 -16.70 4.83
N PHE A 22 -21.88 -17.49 3.76
CA PHE A 22 -21.49 -18.90 3.85
C PHE A 22 -20.06 -19.07 4.40
N VAL A 23 -19.10 -18.28 3.91
CA VAL A 23 -17.71 -18.27 4.42
C VAL A 23 -17.67 -17.81 5.87
N ARG A 24 -18.41 -16.76 6.22
CA ARG A 24 -18.54 -16.26 7.60
C ARG A 24 -19.01 -17.36 8.56
N GLN A 25 -20.03 -18.11 8.17
CA GLN A 25 -20.58 -19.19 9.01
C GLN A 25 -19.63 -20.39 9.11
N ALA A 26 -18.88 -20.69 8.05
CA ALA A 26 -18.01 -21.87 7.99
C ALA A 26 -16.64 -21.65 8.64
N LEU A 27 -16.04 -20.47 8.47
CA LEU A 27 -14.67 -20.16 8.87
C LEU A 27 -14.56 -19.02 9.90
N GLY A 28 -15.62 -18.22 10.07
CA GLY A 28 -15.64 -17.09 11.00
C GLY A 28 -15.56 -15.72 10.31
N GLU A 29 -15.70 -14.66 11.11
CA GLU A 29 -15.77 -13.28 10.65
C GLU A 29 -14.43 -12.79 10.04
N ASP A 30 -13.30 -13.31 10.53
CA ASP A 30 -11.95 -12.90 10.10
C ASP A 30 -11.65 -13.23 8.63
N TYR A 31 -12.40 -14.17 8.04
CA TYR A 31 -12.24 -14.58 6.63
C TYR A 31 -13.08 -13.76 5.65
N VAL A 32 -13.93 -12.87 6.16
CA VAL A 32 -14.81 -12.00 5.33
C VAL A 32 -14.57 -10.52 5.56
N GLN A 33 -13.96 -10.15 6.69
CA GLN A 33 -13.56 -8.78 6.93
C GLN A 33 -12.22 -8.48 6.26
N PRO A 34 -12.10 -7.34 5.56
CA PRO A 34 -10.81 -6.91 5.02
C PRO A 34 -9.86 -6.61 6.18
N LEU A 35 -8.75 -7.35 6.28
CA LEU A 35 -7.68 -7.02 7.21
C LEU A 35 -7.04 -5.69 6.81
N LEU A 36 -6.80 -4.83 7.80
CA LEU A 36 -5.94 -3.67 7.61
C LEU A 36 -4.51 -4.16 7.38
N PHE A 37 -3.83 -3.58 6.41
CA PHE A 37 -2.43 -3.88 6.15
C PHE A 37 -1.57 -3.42 7.34
N ASP A 38 -0.96 -4.36 8.05
CA ASP A 38 -0.03 -4.11 9.15
C ASP A 38 1.35 -4.71 8.83
N LEU A 39 2.27 -3.83 8.42
CA LEU A 39 3.64 -4.21 8.09
C LEU A 39 4.41 -4.74 9.32
N GLY A 40 4.08 -4.27 10.52
CA GLY A 40 4.70 -4.71 11.76
C GLY A 40 4.34 -6.15 12.10
N ALA A 41 3.04 -6.48 12.03
CA ALA A 41 2.57 -7.85 12.24
C ALA A 41 3.18 -8.83 11.23
N ILE A 42 3.18 -8.49 9.93
CA ILE A 42 3.79 -9.31 8.88
C ILE A 42 5.29 -9.52 9.15
N PHE A 43 5.99 -8.47 9.61
CA PHE A 43 7.42 -8.57 9.91
C PHE A 43 7.71 -9.47 11.12
N GLU A 44 6.88 -9.40 12.16
CA GLU A 44 7.02 -10.25 13.36
C GLU A 44 6.76 -11.73 13.05
N ASP A 45 5.84 -12.02 12.13
CA ASP A 45 5.59 -13.38 11.63
C ASP A 45 6.70 -13.88 10.70
N CYS A 46 7.52 -12.99 10.14
CA CYS A 46 8.57 -13.27 9.16
C CYS A 46 9.96 -12.86 9.67
N LYS A 47 10.42 -13.51 10.74
CA LYS A 47 11.71 -13.18 11.39
C LYS A 47 12.93 -13.77 10.69
N GLU A 48 12.74 -14.71 9.79
CA GLU A 48 13.82 -15.39 9.08
C GLU A 48 14.52 -14.45 8.09
N PRO A 49 15.84 -14.20 8.24
CA PRO A 49 16.59 -13.29 7.36
C PRO A 49 16.62 -13.72 5.88
N TRP A 50 16.43 -15.01 5.62
CA TRP A 50 16.50 -15.60 4.30
C TRP A 50 15.15 -15.63 3.56
N VAL A 51 14.05 -15.27 4.23
CA VAL A 51 12.73 -15.22 3.59
C VAL A 51 12.56 -13.84 2.95
N PRO A 52 12.51 -13.73 1.60
CA PRO A 52 12.27 -12.45 0.96
C PRO A 52 10.84 -11.97 1.18
N LEU A 53 10.70 -10.68 1.38
CA LEU A 53 9.45 -9.96 1.57
C LEU A 53 9.07 -9.27 0.27
N VAL A 54 8.01 -9.74 -0.40
CA VAL A 54 7.65 -9.35 -1.77
C VAL A 54 6.35 -8.54 -1.77
N PHE A 55 6.47 -7.25 -2.05
CA PHE A 55 5.34 -6.39 -2.36
C PHE A 55 4.89 -6.57 -3.81
N ILE A 56 3.65 -7.02 -3.99
CA ILE A 56 2.99 -7.00 -5.29
C ILE A 56 2.31 -5.63 -5.44
N LEU A 57 2.80 -4.84 -6.40
CA LEU A 57 2.36 -3.47 -6.64
C LEU A 57 1.07 -3.46 -7.46
N GLN A 58 0.07 -2.75 -6.95
CA GLN A 58 -1.06 -2.29 -7.75
C GLN A 58 -0.76 -0.89 -8.32
N ALA A 59 -1.48 -0.49 -9.37
CA ALA A 59 -1.32 0.84 -9.97
C ALA A 59 -1.51 1.94 -8.90
N GLY A 60 -0.52 2.80 -8.76
CA GLY A 60 -0.53 3.91 -7.79
C GLY A 60 -0.08 3.57 -6.36
N ALA A 61 0.15 2.30 -6.05
CA ALA A 61 0.66 1.88 -4.73
C ALA A 61 2.20 1.94 -4.71
N ASN A 62 2.78 2.57 -3.68
CA ASN A 62 4.22 2.60 -3.47
C ASN A 62 4.57 2.33 -1.98
N PRO A 63 5.02 1.12 -1.63
CA PRO A 63 5.28 0.72 -0.25
C PRO A 63 6.59 1.31 0.32
N VAL A 64 7.38 2.04 -0.48
CA VAL A 64 8.72 2.50 -0.09
C VAL A 64 8.68 3.45 1.09
N ALA A 65 7.72 4.37 1.11
CA ALA A 65 7.55 5.30 2.23
C ALA A 65 7.12 4.55 3.49
N GLU A 66 6.24 3.55 3.36
CA GLU A 66 5.77 2.73 4.48
C GLU A 66 6.91 1.88 5.06
N VAL A 67 7.70 1.22 4.22
CA VAL A 67 8.89 0.46 4.64
C VAL A 67 9.94 1.37 5.28
N ALA A 68 10.17 2.57 4.74
CA ALA A 68 11.11 3.53 5.33
C ALA A 68 10.68 4.02 6.72
N LYS A 69 9.38 4.33 6.89
CA LYS A 69 8.81 4.66 8.19
C LYS A 69 8.93 3.51 9.17
N PHE A 70 8.62 2.29 8.73
CA PHE A 70 8.75 1.09 9.55
C PHE A 70 10.21 0.83 9.95
N ALA A 71 11.15 0.95 9.01
CA ALA A 71 12.57 0.84 9.27
C ALA A 71 13.03 1.88 10.31
N ALA A 72 12.50 3.10 10.28
CA ALA A 72 12.77 4.10 11.30
C ALA A 72 12.23 3.69 12.68
N HIS A 73 11.01 3.16 12.72
CA HIS A 73 10.38 2.68 13.95
C HIS A 73 11.18 1.56 14.62
N VAL A 74 11.73 0.61 13.85
CA VAL A 74 12.52 -0.51 14.38
C VAL A 74 14.04 -0.22 14.48
N GLY A 75 14.46 1.03 14.29
CA GLY A 75 15.87 1.42 14.41
C GLY A 75 16.78 0.98 13.25
N MET A 76 16.21 0.59 12.10
CA MET A 76 16.91 0.17 10.88
C MET A 76 17.00 1.25 9.80
N ALA A 77 16.51 2.48 10.03
CA ALA A 77 16.53 3.56 9.03
C ALA A 77 17.93 3.82 8.42
N SER A 78 18.98 3.87 9.23
CA SER A 78 20.36 4.09 8.75
C SER A 78 20.95 2.88 8.00
N LYS A 79 20.31 1.70 8.17
CA LYS A 79 20.66 0.42 7.59
C LYS A 79 19.67 -0.01 6.50
N LEU A 80 18.80 0.88 6.01
CA LEU A 80 17.96 0.60 4.85
C LEU A 80 18.68 1.06 3.58
N ARG A 81 18.93 0.12 2.66
CA ARG A 81 19.51 0.38 1.35
C ARG A 81 18.47 0.10 0.28
N THR A 82 18.04 1.15 -0.39
CA THR A 82 17.04 1.06 -1.47
C THR A 82 17.72 1.21 -2.82
N LEU A 83 17.35 0.34 -3.77
CA LEU A 83 17.87 0.34 -5.13
C LEU A 83 16.74 0.06 -6.12
N SER A 84 16.51 0.99 -7.05
CA SER A 84 15.60 0.74 -8.18
C SER A 84 16.29 -0.10 -9.25
N LEU A 85 15.70 -1.24 -9.60
CA LEU A 85 16.25 -2.11 -10.64
C LEU A 85 15.96 -1.55 -12.03
N GLY A 86 17.00 -1.51 -12.84
CA GLY A 86 17.00 -1.08 -14.22
C GLY A 86 18.26 -1.58 -14.91
N GLN A 87 18.42 -1.24 -16.19
CA GLN A 87 19.57 -1.70 -16.99
C GLN A 87 20.89 -1.35 -16.29
N GLY A 88 21.77 -2.35 -16.15
CA GLY A 88 23.09 -2.19 -15.53
C GLY A 88 23.14 -2.23 -14.00
N GLN A 89 21.99 -2.29 -13.30
CA GLN A 89 21.97 -2.32 -11.83
C GLN A 89 22.18 -3.71 -11.21
N GLY A 90 22.19 -4.77 -12.03
CA GLY A 90 22.27 -6.16 -11.57
C GLY A 90 23.49 -6.46 -10.68
N PRO A 91 24.73 -6.12 -11.11
CA PRO A 91 25.92 -6.34 -10.29
C PRO A 91 25.88 -5.58 -8.96
N ARG A 92 25.37 -4.34 -8.96
CA ARG A 92 25.22 -3.52 -7.75
C ARG A 92 24.20 -4.12 -6.80
N ALA A 93 23.06 -4.61 -7.31
CA ALA A 93 22.05 -5.29 -6.52
C ALA A 93 22.62 -6.55 -5.87
N GLN A 94 23.36 -7.37 -6.63
CA GLN A 94 24.00 -8.57 -6.11
C GLN A 94 25.03 -8.25 -5.02
N GLN A 95 25.85 -7.22 -5.21
CA GLN A 95 26.80 -6.77 -4.21
C GLN A 95 26.11 -6.29 -2.93
N GLN A 96 25.05 -5.46 -3.05
CA GLN A 96 24.30 -5.00 -1.89
C GLN A 96 23.65 -6.14 -1.10
N ILE A 97 23.14 -7.18 -1.78
CA ILE A 97 22.62 -8.36 -1.10
C ILE A 97 23.74 -9.08 -0.34
N GLN A 98 24.91 -9.28 -0.96
CA GLN A 98 26.03 -9.97 -0.31
C GLN A 98 26.58 -9.19 0.90
N ASP A 99 26.69 -7.87 0.78
CA ASP A 99 27.11 -7.00 1.88
C ASP A 99 26.04 -6.97 2.98
N GLY A 100 24.76 -6.94 2.61
CA GLY A 100 23.63 -6.99 3.53
C GLY A 100 23.60 -8.27 4.35
N LYS A 101 23.87 -9.43 3.71
CA LYS A 101 23.99 -10.73 4.40
C LYS A 101 25.07 -10.72 5.46
N LYS A 102 26.20 -10.05 5.22
CA LYS A 102 27.34 -10.00 6.16
C LYS A 102 27.11 -8.98 7.27
N GLN A 103 26.67 -7.79 6.91
CA GLN A 103 26.57 -6.64 7.82
C GLN A 103 25.22 -6.53 8.54
N GLY A 104 24.20 -7.27 8.10
CA GLY A 104 22.88 -7.29 8.73
C GLY A 104 22.04 -6.04 8.46
N PHE A 105 22.10 -5.52 7.24
CA PHE A 105 21.30 -4.36 6.83
C PHE A 105 20.17 -4.77 5.87
N TRP A 106 19.17 -3.91 5.71
CA TRP A 106 18.01 -4.19 4.85
C TRP A 106 18.30 -3.75 3.42
N VAL A 107 17.94 -4.59 2.45
CA VAL A 107 18.06 -4.29 1.02
C VAL A 107 16.66 -4.27 0.42
N MET A 108 16.27 -3.15 -0.16
CA MET A 108 15.01 -2.99 -0.88
C MET A 108 15.26 -2.83 -2.37
N LEU A 109 14.89 -3.85 -3.15
CA LEU A 109 14.96 -3.82 -4.61
C LEU A 109 13.61 -3.39 -5.18
N GLN A 110 13.58 -2.23 -5.83
CA GLN A 110 12.34 -1.69 -6.40
C GLN A 110 12.15 -2.10 -7.85
N ASN A 111 10.90 -2.16 -8.29
CA ASN A 111 10.50 -2.37 -9.68
C ASN A 111 11.14 -3.61 -10.35
N CYS A 112 11.19 -4.75 -9.64
CA CYS A 112 11.84 -5.96 -10.13
C CYS A 112 11.30 -6.45 -11.49
N HIS A 113 10.01 -6.24 -11.76
CA HIS A 113 9.36 -6.52 -13.05
C HIS A 113 10.02 -5.81 -14.25
N LEU A 114 10.67 -4.66 -14.04
CA LEU A 114 11.31 -3.89 -15.11
C LEU A 114 12.66 -4.48 -15.54
N TYR A 115 13.25 -5.37 -14.74
CA TYR A 115 14.56 -5.95 -15.04
C TYR A 115 14.56 -7.49 -15.04
N ALA A 116 13.63 -8.04 -15.80
CA ALA A 116 13.39 -9.48 -15.92
C ALA A 116 14.65 -10.30 -16.26
N GLU A 117 15.56 -9.77 -17.07
CA GLU A 117 16.79 -10.47 -17.50
C GLU A 117 17.72 -10.83 -16.34
N TRP A 118 17.75 -10.02 -15.28
CA TRP A 118 18.60 -10.27 -14.12
C TRP A 118 17.92 -11.12 -13.03
N MET A 119 16.59 -11.24 -13.08
CA MET A 119 15.82 -11.99 -12.09
C MET A 119 16.23 -13.46 -11.91
N PRO A 120 16.67 -14.21 -12.94
CA PRO A 120 17.25 -15.55 -12.76
C PRO A 120 18.48 -15.56 -11.85
N SER A 121 19.29 -14.49 -11.84
CA SER A 121 20.42 -14.37 -10.92
C SER A 121 19.95 -14.16 -9.49
N LEU A 122 18.93 -13.34 -9.27
CA LEU A 122 18.30 -13.18 -7.94
C LEU A 122 17.66 -14.48 -7.47
N GLN A 123 17.00 -15.22 -8.35
CA GLN A 123 16.42 -16.52 -8.06
C GLN A 123 17.47 -17.48 -7.49
N ARG A 124 18.64 -17.60 -8.14
CA ARG A 124 19.74 -18.44 -7.63
C ARG A 124 20.19 -18.02 -6.23
N VAL A 125 20.22 -16.72 -5.95
CA VAL A 125 20.57 -16.20 -4.62
C VAL A 125 19.54 -16.58 -3.56
N VAL A 126 18.25 -16.61 -3.91
CA VAL A 126 17.17 -17.03 -2.99
C VAL A 126 17.12 -18.55 -2.84
N GLU A 127 17.31 -19.31 -3.92
CA GLU A 127 17.37 -20.77 -3.88
C GLU A 127 18.54 -21.28 -3.04
N ASP A 128 19.66 -20.56 -3.06
CA ASP A 128 20.83 -20.84 -2.21
C ASP A 128 20.48 -20.87 -0.72
N TYR A 129 19.49 -20.09 -0.30
CA TYR A 129 18.99 -20.10 1.08
C TYR A 129 18.31 -21.41 1.48
N SER A 130 18.00 -22.32 0.55
CA SER A 130 17.47 -23.63 0.91
C SER A 130 18.50 -24.49 1.64
N ARG A 131 19.80 -24.17 1.51
CA ARG A 131 20.89 -24.89 2.15
C ARG A 131 21.13 -24.38 3.56
N GLU A 132 21.21 -25.28 4.53
CA GLU A 132 21.38 -24.94 5.95
C GLU A 132 22.71 -24.23 6.23
N ASP A 133 23.79 -24.62 5.55
CA ASP A 133 25.10 -23.96 5.61
C ASP A 133 25.07 -22.52 5.06
N ALA A 134 24.20 -22.24 4.08
CA ALA A 134 24.00 -20.89 3.59
C ALA A 134 23.23 -20.03 4.61
N ARG A 135 22.19 -20.59 5.26
CA ARG A 135 21.37 -19.88 6.26
C ARG A 135 22.18 -19.43 7.48
N THR A 136 23.04 -20.30 8.01
CA THR A 136 23.86 -20.00 9.20
C THR A 136 24.86 -18.86 8.97
N ARG A 137 25.21 -18.56 7.72
CA ARG A 137 26.11 -17.45 7.35
C ARG A 137 25.39 -16.11 7.17
N ILE A 138 24.06 -16.07 7.23
CA ILE A 138 23.28 -14.84 7.06
C ILE A 138 23.11 -14.16 8.42
N ASN A 139 23.45 -12.88 8.47
CA ASN A 139 23.24 -12.06 9.65
C ASN A 139 21.74 -11.95 10.00
N GLN A 140 21.40 -12.10 11.28
CA GLN A 140 20.02 -12.06 11.77
C GLN A 140 19.29 -10.73 11.49
N GLY A 141 20.02 -9.62 11.34
CA GLY A 141 19.46 -8.32 10.99
C GLY A 141 19.16 -8.13 9.49
N PHE A 142 19.65 -9.03 8.62
CA PHE A 142 19.45 -8.92 7.18
C PHE A 142 17.99 -9.14 6.80
N ARG A 143 17.48 -8.31 5.87
CA ARG A 143 16.15 -8.50 5.26
C ARG A 143 16.22 -8.11 3.79
N LEU A 144 15.56 -8.90 2.96
CA LEU A 144 15.43 -8.64 1.53
C LEU A 144 13.98 -8.27 1.20
N TRP A 145 13.78 -7.02 0.81
CA TRP A 145 12.50 -6.47 0.39
C TRP A 145 12.49 -6.33 -1.13
N LEU A 146 11.44 -6.80 -1.77
CA LEU A 146 11.26 -6.74 -3.23
C LEU A 146 9.95 -6.03 -3.53
N THR A 147 9.92 -5.17 -4.54
CA THR A 147 8.65 -4.64 -5.09
C THR A 147 8.52 -5.01 -6.55
N CYS A 148 7.35 -5.49 -6.93
CA CYS A 148 7.10 -5.98 -8.29
C CYS A 148 5.64 -5.80 -8.68
N ALA A 149 5.35 -5.21 -9.84
CA ALA A 149 4.02 -5.35 -10.44
C ALA A 149 3.82 -6.80 -10.91
N PRO A 150 2.58 -7.31 -10.99
CA PRO A 150 2.29 -8.62 -11.55
C PRO A 150 2.98 -8.80 -12.92
N SER A 151 3.75 -9.87 -13.07
CA SER A 151 4.53 -10.15 -14.28
C SER A 151 4.80 -11.64 -14.42
N ASP A 152 4.52 -12.20 -15.59
CA ASP A 152 4.76 -13.61 -15.92
C ASP A 152 6.25 -13.96 -15.97
N ARG A 153 7.12 -12.95 -16.01
CA ARG A 153 8.58 -13.13 -16.06
C ARG A 153 9.22 -13.14 -14.67
N PHE A 154 8.45 -12.85 -13.62
CA PHE A 154 8.99 -12.86 -12.27
C PHE A 154 9.19 -14.31 -11.80
N PRO A 155 10.37 -14.67 -11.26
CA PRO A 155 10.67 -16.04 -10.88
C PRO A 155 9.71 -16.63 -9.84
N ALA A 156 9.06 -17.74 -10.19
CA ALA A 156 8.16 -18.46 -9.31
C ALA A 156 8.84 -18.92 -8.01
N ALA A 157 10.13 -19.29 -8.06
CA ALA A 157 10.88 -19.73 -6.88
C ALA A 157 11.06 -18.61 -5.84
N ILE A 158 11.22 -17.35 -6.25
CA ILE A 158 11.27 -16.21 -5.31
C ILE A 158 9.91 -16.04 -4.65
N LEU A 159 8.83 -16.20 -5.41
CA LEU A 159 7.48 -16.17 -4.84
C LEU A 159 7.32 -17.34 -3.87
N GLN A 160 7.53 -18.58 -4.28
CA GLN A 160 7.34 -19.77 -3.44
C GLN A 160 8.08 -19.68 -2.11
N ASN A 161 9.33 -19.22 -2.11
CA ASN A 161 10.15 -19.10 -0.91
C ASN A 161 9.98 -17.76 -0.15
N GLY A 162 9.20 -16.83 -0.70
CA GLY A 162 8.97 -15.51 -0.13
C GLY A 162 7.56 -15.34 0.43
N VAL A 163 7.42 -14.30 1.25
CA VAL A 163 6.15 -13.81 1.77
C VAL A 163 5.64 -12.73 0.83
N LYS A 164 4.42 -12.89 0.33
CA LYS A 164 3.82 -11.99 -0.66
C LYS A 164 2.81 -11.14 0.06
N MET A 165 2.87 -9.85 -0.17
CA MET A 165 1.96 -8.89 0.41
C MET A 165 1.49 -7.92 -0.66
N MET A 166 0.22 -7.56 -0.57
CA MET A 166 -0.40 -6.55 -1.40
C MET A 166 -0.84 -5.40 -0.51
N VAL A 167 -0.42 -4.19 -0.87
CA VAL A 167 -1.00 -2.99 -0.29
C VAL A 167 -2.19 -2.64 -1.17
N GLU A 168 -3.35 -3.19 -0.84
CA GLU A 168 -4.59 -2.88 -1.53
C GLU A 168 -5.16 -1.55 -1.00
N PRO A 169 -5.83 -0.75 -1.87
CA PRO A 169 -6.64 0.34 -1.38
C PRO A 169 -7.73 -0.21 -0.44
N PRO A 170 -8.05 0.48 0.66
CA PRO A 170 -9.08 0.05 1.59
C PRO A 170 -10.41 -0.04 0.84
N GLN A 171 -11.09 -1.18 0.94
CA GLN A 171 -12.37 -1.40 0.27
C GLN A 171 -13.53 -0.85 1.11
N GLY A 172 -14.33 0.00 0.48
CA GLY A 172 -15.50 0.61 1.07
C GLY A 172 -15.20 1.92 1.80
N LEU A 173 -16.24 2.75 1.89
CA LEU A 173 -16.17 4.11 2.46
C LEU A 173 -15.62 4.11 3.90
N ARG A 174 -16.06 3.17 4.75
CA ARG A 174 -15.63 3.11 6.15
C ARG A 174 -14.12 2.86 6.27
N ALA A 175 -13.59 1.91 5.50
CA ALA A 175 -12.17 1.57 5.55
C ALA A 175 -11.31 2.70 4.97
N SER A 176 -11.78 3.35 3.90
CA SER A 176 -11.10 4.51 3.30
C SER A 176 -11.05 5.71 4.24
N LEU A 177 -12.16 5.99 4.95
CA LEU A 177 -12.18 6.99 6.01
C LEU A 177 -11.22 6.63 7.14
N LEU A 178 -11.28 5.40 7.65
CA LEU A 178 -10.40 4.97 8.74
C LEU A 178 -8.93 5.16 8.36
N ARG A 179 -8.52 4.73 7.17
CA ARG A 179 -7.17 4.94 6.62
C ARG A 179 -6.78 6.41 6.57
N SER A 180 -7.71 7.28 6.18
CA SER A 180 -7.45 8.73 6.10
C SER A 180 -7.19 9.34 7.46
N PHE A 181 -7.94 8.93 8.50
CA PHE A 181 -7.79 9.42 9.87
C PHE A 181 -6.61 8.81 10.64
N THR A 182 -6.25 7.56 10.36
CA THR A 182 -5.06 6.92 10.94
C THR A 182 -3.77 7.22 10.17
N GLY A 183 -3.88 7.91 9.04
CA GLY A 183 -2.76 8.30 8.19
C GLY A 183 -2.25 9.72 8.47
N ASP A 184 -1.08 10.03 7.94
CA ASP A 184 -0.56 11.40 7.97
C ASP A 184 -1.37 12.33 7.04
N PRO A 185 -1.61 13.59 7.42
CA PRO A 185 -1.15 14.24 8.66
C PRO A 185 -2.16 14.16 9.83
N LEU A 186 -3.32 13.49 9.68
CA LEU A 186 -4.38 13.51 10.71
C LEU A 186 -4.04 12.71 11.96
N ASN A 187 -3.21 11.68 11.83
CA ASN A 187 -2.74 10.91 12.97
C ASN A 187 -1.80 11.70 13.90
N ASP A 188 -1.21 12.79 13.43
CA ASP A 188 -0.43 13.70 14.27
C ASP A 188 -1.37 14.61 15.07
N SER A 189 -1.47 14.36 16.38
CA SER A 189 -2.29 15.14 17.31
C SER A 189 -1.93 16.62 17.33
N ALA A 190 -0.65 16.96 17.13
CA ALA A 190 -0.22 18.36 17.07
C ALA A 190 -0.79 19.04 15.83
N PHE A 191 -0.71 18.39 14.67
CA PHE A 191 -1.31 18.90 13.45
C PHE A 191 -2.84 18.96 13.56
N TYR A 192 -3.49 17.86 13.96
CA TYR A 192 -4.94 17.74 14.00
C TYR A 192 -5.61 18.83 14.87
N ASN A 193 -5.00 19.16 16.01
CA ASN A 193 -5.53 20.14 16.96
C ASN A 193 -5.01 21.58 16.76
N SER A 194 -4.11 21.81 15.79
CA SER A 194 -3.48 23.14 15.59
C SER A 194 -4.33 24.17 14.87
N CYS A 195 -5.46 23.79 14.27
CA CYS A 195 -6.27 24.71 13.47
C CYS A 195 -7.02 25.71 14.38
N PRO A 196 -6.96 27.03 14.11
CA PRO A 196 -7.62 28.04 14.95
C PRO A 196 -9.16 28.00 14.87
N LYS A 197 -9.73 27.28 13.90
CA LYS A 197 -11.18 27.11 13.71
C LYS A 197 -11.55 25.62 13.80
N PRO A 198 -11.53 25.01 14.99
CA PRO A 198 -11.67 23.57 15.15
C PRO A 198 -13.01 23.03 14.61
N GLU A 199 -14.11 23.75 14.80
CA GLU A 199 -15.42 23.29 14.32
C GLU A 199 -15.49 23.22 12.79
N ALA A 200 -15.02 24.26 12.10
CA ALA A 200 -14.97 24.28 10.64
C ALA A 200 -13.98 23.25 10.10
N TRP A 201 -12.80 23.14 10.74
CA TRP A 201 -11.77 22.17 10.41
C TRP A 201 -12.29 20.73 10.46
N HIS A 202 -12.89 20.30 11.58
CA HIS A 202 -13.38 18.93 11.72
C HIS A 202 -14.47 18.58 10.71
N LYS A 203 -15.39 19.52 10.43
CA LYS A 203 -16.45 19.32 9.42
C LYS A 203 -15.88 19.20 8.01
N LEU A 204 -14.96 20.09 7.64
CA LEU A 204 -14.39 20.15 6.30
C LEU A 204 -13.39 19.02 6.04
N VAL A 205 -12.57 18.64 7.02
CA VAL A 205 -11.63 17.53 6.88
C VAL A 205 -12.36 16.20 6.73
N PHE A 206 -13.46 16.00 7.46
CA PHE A 206 -14.33 14.85 7.26
C PHE A 206 -14.96 14.86 5.87
N GLY A 207 -15.51 16.01 5.43
CA GLY A 207 -16.07 16.18 4.09
C GLY A 207 -15.06 15.87 2.98
N LEU A 208 -13.83 16.33 3.12
CA LEU A 208 -12.73 16.07 2.19
C LEU A 208 -12.34 14.58 2.17
N CYS A 209 -12.17 13.95 3.32
CA CYS A 209 -11.85 12.51 3.40
C CYS A 209 -13.01 11.66 2.82
N PHE A 210 -14.26 12.04 3.09
CA PHE A 210 -15.43 11.38 2.54
C PHE A 210 -15.51 11.55 1.02
N PHE A 211 -15.27 12.76 0.51
CA PHE A 211 -15.18 13.02 -0.92
C PHE A 211 -14.10 12.15 -1.58
N HIS A 212 -12.90 12.12 -1.00
CA HIS A 212 -11.80 11.28 -1.48
C HIS A 212 -12.15 9.79 -1.50
N ALA A 213 -12.78 9.29 -0.43
CA ALA A 213 -13.25 7.92 -0.36
C ALA A 213 -14.29 7.62 -1.47
N VAL A 214 -15.25 8.52 -1.69
CA VAL A 214 -16.29 8.35 -2.71
C VAL A 214 -15.69 8.30 -4.11
N ILE A 215 -14.80 9.22 -4.48
CA ILE A 215 -14.22 9.25 -5.83
C ILE A 215 -13.35 8.02 -6.12
N GLN A 216 -12.67 7.50 -5.10
CA GLN A 216 -11.91 6.25 -5.19
C GLN A 216 -12.84 5.05 -5.38
N GLU A 217 -13.88 4.92 -4.55
CA GLU A 217 -14.86 3.83 -4.63
C GLU A 217 -15.66 3.86 -5.94
N ARG A 218 -15.92 5.05 -6.51
CA ARG A 218 -16.58 5.17 -7.81
C ARG A 218 -15.83 4.44 -8.91
N ARG A 219 -14.50 4.31 -8.83
CA ARG A 219 -13.70 3.56 -9.81
C ARG A 219 -14.10 2.08 -9.89
N SER A 220 -14.61 1.50 -8.80
CA SER A 220 -15.10 0.12 -8.75
C SER A 220 -16.33 -0.13 -9.62
N PHE A 221 -17.01 0.93 -10.07
CA PHE A 221 -18.19 0.85 -10.95
C PHE A 221 -17.85 0.99 -12.44
N GLY A 222 -16.56 0.98 -12.80
CA GLY A 222 -16.11 1.09 -14.18
C GLY A 222 -16.65 2.35 -14.87
N ALA A 223 -17.14 2.20 -16.09
CA ALA A 223 -17.67 3.31 -16.90
C ALA A 223 -18.86 4.05 -16.26
N LEU A 224 -19.61 3.42 -15.35
CA LEU A 224 -20.70 4.10 -14.62
C LEU A 224 -20.17 5.05 -13.54
N GLY A 225 -18.96 4.77 -13.04
CA GLY A 225 -18.26 5.62 -12.07
C GLY A 225 -17.53 6.77 -12.75
N TRP A 226 -16.68 6.42 -13.71
CA TRP A 226 -15.84 7.34 -14.48
C TRP A 226 -15.69 6.85 -15.92
N ASN A 227 -15.79 7.75 -16.91
CA ASN A 227 -15.55 7.39 -18.31
C ASN A 227 -14.10 6.94 -18.54
N VAL A 228 -13.16 7.61 -17.87
CA VAL A 228 -11.72 7.30 -17.85
C VAL A 228 -11.33 6.90 -16.42
N PRO A 229 -10.54 5.82 -16.22
CA PRO A 229 -10.12 5.39 -14.90
C PRO A 229 -9.05 6.32 -14.31
N TYR A 230 -9.45 7.52 -13.90
CA TYR A 230 -8.56 8.51 -13.29
C TYR A 230 -7.91 7.96 -12.02
N GLU A 231 -6.63 8.26 -11.85
CA GLU A 231 -5.86 7.85 -10.69
C GLU A 231 -5.86 8.97 -9.65
N PHE A 232 -6.67 8.84 -8.61
CA PHE A 232 -6.65 9.72 -7.44
C PHE A 232 -5.84 9.06 -6.33
N ASN A 233 -4.77 9.71 -5.88
CA ASN A 233 -3.82 9.12 -4.95
C ASN A 233 -3.82 9.83 -3.58
N GLN A 234 -3.08 9.25 -2.63
CA GLN A 234 -3.00 9.78 -1.27
C GLN A 234 -2.31 11.14 -1.21
N THR A 235 -1.42 11.44 -2.15
CA THR A 235 -0.75 12.74 -2.25
C THR A 235 -1.77 13.85 -2.51
N ASP A 236 -2.76 13.61 -3.37
CA ASP A 236 -3.86 14.55 -3.67
C ASP A 236 -4.67 14.88 -2.40
N LEU A 237 -4.94 13.87 -1.57
CA LEU A 237 -5.62 14.05 -0.29
C LEU A 237 -4.75 14.83 0.71
N ILE A 238 -3.46 14.46 0.87
CA ILE A 238 -2.55 15.09 1.83
C ILE A 238 -2.34 16.58 1.50
N ILE A 239 -2.13 16.92 0.23
CA ILE A 239 -1.97 18.33 -0.17
C ILE A 239 -3.26 19.12 0.06
N SER A 240 -4.41 18.54 -0.27
CA SER A 240 -5.73 19.16 -0.04
C SER A 240 -5.98 19.42 1.45
N MET A 241 -5.62 18.47 2.33
CA MET A 241 -5.74 18.64 3.78
C MET A 241 -4.84 19.78 4.31
N ARG A 242 -3.60 19.87 3.83
CA ARG A 242 -2.67 20.93 4.22
C ARG A 242 -3.12 22.31 3.74
N GLN A 243 -3.61 22.40 2.50
CA GLN A 243 -4.16 23.65 1.97
C GLN A 243 -5.44 24.07 2.70
N LEU A 244 -6.31 23.12 3.05
CA LEU A 244 -7.49 23.37 3.87
C LEU A 244 -7.09 23.96 5.24
N HIS A 245 -6.11 23.34 5.90
CA HIS A 245 -5.61 23.82 7.19
C HIS A 245 -5.04 25.24 7.09
N LEU A 246 -4.17 25.48 6.11
CA LEU A 246 -3.56 26.78 5.85
C LEU A 246 -4.61 27.88 5.61
N LEU A 247 -5.55 27.63 4.71
CA LEU A 247 -6.59 28.60 4.35
C LEU A 247 -7.53 28.93 5.51
N LEU A 248 -7.85 27.94 6.35
CA LEU A 248 -8.64 28.19 7.55
C LEU A 248 -7.87 29.04 8.57
N ALA A 249 -6.55 28.89 8.64
CA ALA A 249 -5.70 29.65 9.56
C ALA A 249 -5.47 31.10 9.12
N GLU A 250 -5.29 31.36 7.82
CA GLU A 250 -4.94 32.67 7.29
C GLU A 250 -6.12 33.62 7.11
N ASN A 251 -7.32 33.08 6.93
CA ASN A 251 -8.52 33.88 6.66
C ASN A 251 -9.33 34.09 7.95
N PRO A 252 -10.10 35.18 8.12
CA PRO A 252 -11.02 35.33 9.24
C PRO A 252 -12.26 34.43 9.10
N GLU A 253 -12.79 34.29 7.88
CA GLU A 253 -13.94 33.42 7.56
C GLU A 253 -13.49 32.14 6.85
N VAL A 254 -14.42 31.24 6.52
CA VAL A 254 -14.13 30.03 5.74
C VAL A 254 -14.14 30.39 4.25
N PRO A 255 -12.99 30.31 3.54
CA PRO A 255 -12.91 30.74 2.14
C PRO A 255 -13.42 29.64 1.19
N TYR A 256 -14.72 29.36 1.19
CA TYR A 256 -15.33 28.26 0.43
C TYR A 256 -15.01 28.29 -1.07
N ALA A 257 -14.99 29.48 -1.69
CA ALA A 257 -14.68 29.62 -3.11
C ALA A 257 -13.24 29.20 -3.43
N ALA A 258 -12.27 29.62 -2.59
CA ALA A 258 -10.86 29.26 -2.75
C ALA A 258 -10.64 27.76 -2.49
N LEU A 259 -11.30 27.21 -1.45
CA LEU A 259 -11.24 25.77 -1.15
C LEU A 259 -11.79 24.93 -2.30
N ASN A 260 -12.94 25.31 -2.86
CA ASN A 260 -13.53 24.60 -3.99
C ASN A 260 -12.65 24.69 -5.24
N TYR A 261 -12.02 25.85 -5.47
CA TYR A 261 -11.08 26.01 -6.58
C TYR A 261 -9.84 25.12 -6.42
N LEU A 262 -9.15 25.20 -5.28
CA LEU A 262 -7.91 24.44 -5.07
C LEU A 262 -8.16 22.93 -5.01
N VAL A 263 -9.14 22.49 -4.23
CA VAL A 263 -9.43 21.06 -4.09
C VAL A 263 -10.10 20.54 -5.37
N GLY A 264 -11.18 21.18 -5.79
CA GLY A 264 -12.03 20.73 -6.89
C GLY A 264 -11.39 20.87 -8.26
N HIS A 265 -10.85 22.05 -8.59
CA HIS A 265 -10.28 22.30 -9.92
C HIS A 265 -8.80 21.95 -10.03
N CYS A 266 -7.99 22.27 -9.03
CA CYS A 266 -6.54 22.04 -9.13
C CYS A 266 -6.14 20.62 -8.73
N ASN A 267 -6.44 20.19 -7.51
CA ASN A 267 -5.92 18.93 -6.98
C ASN A 267 -6.60 17.71 -7.60
N TYR A 268 -7.94 17.66 -7.57
CA TYR A 268 -8.70 16.54 -8.13
C TYR A 268 -9.09 16.78 -9.59
N GLY A 269 -9.57 17.98 -9.91
CA GLY A 269 -9.99 18.35 -11.27
C GLY A 269 -8.85 18.32 -12.29
N GLY A 270 -7.62 18.60 -11.86
CA GLY A 270 -6.44 18.50 -12.73
C GLY A 270 -6.13 17.07 -13.22
N ARG A 271 -6.73 16.04 -12.60
CA ARG A 271 -6.66 14.65 -13.06
C ARG A 271 -7.73 14.30 -14.10
N VAL A 272 -8.80 15.08 -14.16
CA VAL A 272 -9.96 14.85 -15.02
C VAL A 272 -9.74 15.57 -16.34
N THR A 273 -9.96 14.86 -17.45
CA THR A 273 -9.73 15.37 -18.81
C THR A 273 -11.01 15.47 -19.63
N ASP A 274 -12.16 15.12 -19.03
CA ASP A 274 -13.49 15.19 -19.63
C ASP A 274 -14.11 16.60 -19.52
#